data_AF-A0A358SPV2-F1
#
_entry.id   AF-A0A358SPV2-F1
#
_cell.length_a   1.000
_cell.length_b   1.000
_cell.length_c   1.000
_cell.angle_alpha   90.00
_cell.angle_beta   90.00
_cell.angle_gamma   90.00
#
_symmetry.space_group_name_H-M   'P 1'
#
loop_
_entity.id
_entity.type
_entity.pdbx_description
1 polymer ?
#
loop_
_entity_poly.entity_id
_entity_poly.type
_entity_poly.pdbx_seq_one_letter_code
_entity_poly.pdbx_strand_id
1 'polypeptide(L)'
;MITGPARPGRLRQRAPAAAARTLARARSAAVIGCCLAALLGAGLTARPARAASPAPATAIVLTGHDLHDGTIVQAGPTYYMYGTMYKCGFQWNHRNTPFCGFGVESARSLSGPWTYRGLLFSPRALDNWGPDRGRTWDWVCGRAGTGCFNPRMVRRPDGVWMLWFNAPRDSLAYRAPAYYVMGCNGPAGPCGYQAGGPHGSTHKPALRQCDDNGDFSIITSGRAAAIICSQGTLAEQKLNYWWTDGTRQGSTGLAGVHFAAASAAAAA
;
A
#
# COMPACT_ATOMS: atom_id res chain seq x y z
N MET A 1 -14.64 -68.90 -24.50
CA MET A 1 -13.28 -69.25 -24.95
C MET A 1 -12.31 -68.54 -24.02
N ILE A 2 -11.97 -69.15 -22.87
CA ILE A 2 -10.79 -70.01 -22.63
C ILE A 2 -9.50 -69.14 -22.65
N THR A 3 -8.59 -69.01 -21.67
CA THR A 3 -8.33 -69.39 -20.26
C THR A 3 -7.04 -68.61 -19.87
N GLY A 4 -6.78 -68.31 -18.58
CA GLY A 4 -5.47 -67.76 -18.10
C GLY A 4 -4.33 -68.80 -18.11
N PRO A 5 -3.36 -68.83 -17.16
CA PRO A 5 -2.68 -67.80 -16.35
C PRO A 5 -1.12 -68.01 -16.34
N ALA A 6 -0.34 -67.24 -15.55
CA ALA A 6 0.76 -67.75 -14.69
C ALA A 6 1.66 -66.65 -14.07
N ARG A 7 1.81 -66.69 -12.74
CA ARG A 7 2.98 -66.21 -11.97
C ARG A 7 3.96 -67.39 -11.81
N PRO A 8 5.29 -67.14 -11.72
CA PRO A 8 6.04 -67.38 -10.46
C PRO A 8 7.20 -66.38 -10.30
N GLY A 9 7.98 -66.26 -9.23
CA GLY A 9 8.15 -67.02 -7.98
C GLY A 9 9.17 -66.30 -7.09
N ARG A 10 9.07 -66.54 -5.78
CA ARG A 10 9.97 -66.04 -4.71
C ARG A 10 11.35 -66.66 -4.81
N LEU A 11 12.41 -65.86 -4.61
CA LEU A 11 13.72 -66.36 -4.19
C LEU A 11 13.99 -65.99 -2.73
N ARG A 12 14.18 -67.03 -1.94
CA ARG A 12 14.69 -67.01 -0.56
C ARG A 12 16.18 -66.68 -0.59
N GLN A 13 16.66 -65.80 0.28
CA GLN A 13 18.05 -65.83 0.74
C GLN A 13 18.08 -66.03 2.25
N ARG A 14 18.88 -67.03 2.62
CA ARG A 14 19.13 -67.50 3.99
C ARG A 14 20.20 -66.61 4.63
N ALA A 15 20.05 -66.39 5.92
CA ALA A 15 21.11 -65.95 6.81
C ALA A 15 22.17 -67.05 7.02
N PRO A 16 23.35 -66.67 7.52
CA PRO A 16 24.01 -67.42 8.57
C PRO A 16 24.16 -66.58 9.85
N ALA A 17 24.20 -67.29 10.97
CA ALA A 17 24.28 -66.77 12.33
C ALA A 17 25.70 -66.86 12.90
N ALA A 18 25.92 -66.03 13.94
CA ALA A 18 26.88 -66.17 15.05
C ALA A 18 28.38 -65.98 14.69
N ALA A 19 29.26 -65.42 15.53
CA ALA A 19 29.23 -65.05 16.94
C ALA A 19 30.37 -64.04 17.23
N ALA A 20 30.24 -63.23 18.28
CA ALA A 20 31.29 -62.78 19.23
C ALA A 20 30.80 -61.49 19.91
N ARG A 21 30.16 -61.57 21.08
CA ARG A 21 30.77 -61.52 22.42
C ARG A 21 31.51 -60.21 22.76
N THR A 22 30.88 -59.52 23.72
CA THR A 22 31.44 -58.84 24.90
C THR A 22 32.05 -57.43 24.80
N LEU A 23 31.64 -56.66 25.84
CA LEU A 23 32.36 -55.57 26.52
C LEU A 23 32.35 -54.18 25.86
N ALA A 24 31.42 -53.33 26.31
CA ALA A 24 31.76 -51.99 26.81
C ALA A 24 30.53 -51.35 27.48
N ARG A 25 30.32 -51.68 28.76
CA ARG A 25 29.70 -50.74 29.70
C ARG A 25 30.64 -49.54 29.87
N ALA A 26 30.04 -48.37 30.11
CA ALA A 26 30.65 -47.15 30.62
C ALA A 26 31.39 -46.24 29.61
N ARG A 27 30.64 -45.49 28.78
CA ARG A 27 31.00 -44.12 28.35
C ARG A 27 29.75 -43.26 28.06
N SER A 28 28.80 -43.23 29.00
CA SER A 28 27.62 -42.35 28.96
C SER A 28 27.70 -41.34 30.10
N ALA A 29 28.57 -40.32 29.98
CA ALA A 29 28.54 -39.15 30.88
C ALA A 29 29.38 -37.96 30.38
N ALA A 30 30.41 -38.15 29.54
CA ALA A 30 31.37 -37.08 29.25
C ALA A 30 31.12 -36.26 27.96
N VAL A 31 30.20 -36.66 27.07
CA VAL A 31 29.96 -35.93 25.81
C VAL A 31 28.80 -34.93 25.91
N ILE A 32 27.93 -35.05 26.92
CA ILE A 32 26.78 -34.15 27.12
C ILE A 32 27.20 -32.84 27.83
N GLY A 33 28.32 -32.84 28.57
CA GLY A 33 28.80 -31.67 29.31
C GLY A 33 29.37 -30.54 28.45
N CYS A 34 30.04 -30.85 27.32
CA CYS A 34 30.65 -29.81 26.48
C CYS A 34 29.66 -29.09 25.55
N CYS A 35 28.53 -29.70 25.19
CA CYS A 35 27.53 -29.04 24.33
C CYS A 35 26.63 -28.07 25.11
N LEU A 36 26.42 -28.25 26.43
CA LEU A 36 25.65 -27.30 27.23
C LEU A 36 26.44 -26.04 27.61
N ALA A 37 27.77 -26.13 27.77
CA ALA A 37 28.59 -24.96 28.06
C ALA A 37 28.72 -24.01 26.86
N ALA A 38 28.61 -24.51 25.63
CA ALA A 38 28.64 -23.69 24.41
C ALA A 38 27.31 -22.95 24.13
N LEU A 39 26.20 -23.39 24.73
CA LEU A 39 24.88 -22.74 24.58
C LEU A 39 24.59 -21.67 25.64
N LEU A 40 25.37 -21.61 26.72
CA LEU A 40 25.25 -20.59 27.77
C LEU A 40 26.08 -19.32 27.48
N GLY A 41 27.03 -19.37 26.54
CA GLY A 41 27.90 -18.24 26.20
C GLY A 41 27.40 -17.32 25.08
N ALA A 42 26.32 -17.68 24.37
CA ALA A 42 25.79 -16.90 23.24
C ALA A 42 24.57 -16.03 23.60
N GLY A 43 24.31 -15.83 24.90
CA GLY A 43 23.29 -14.91 25.42
C GLY A 43 23.65 -13.43 25.29
N LEU A 44 24.47 -13.05 24.30
CA LEU A 44 24.59 -11.66 23.88
C LEU A 44 23.24 -11.28 23.27
N THR A 45 22.34 -10.77 24.12
CA THR A 45 21.17 -10.01 23.69
C THR A 45 21.70 -8.92 22.78
N ALA A 46 21.61 -9.13 21.46
CA ALA A 46 21.89 -8.09 20.49
C ALA A 46 20.92 -6.96 20.82
N ARG A 47 21.43 -5.92 21.50
CA ARG A 47 20.66 -4.70 21.70
C ARG A 47 20.23 -4.26 20.30
N PRO A 48 18.94 -4.01 20.05
CA PRO A 48 18.54 -3.48 18.76
C PRO A 48 19.41 -2.26 18.50
N ALA A 49 20.18 -2.29 17.41
CA ALA A 49 21.00 -1.17 17.02
C ALA A 49 20.04 0.01 16.86
N ARG A 50 20.07 0.93 17.83
CA ARG A 50 19.34 2.18 17.73
C ARG A 50 19.99 2.91 16.58
N ALA A 51 19.34 2.92 15.42
CA ALA A 51 19.79 3.70 14.28
C ALA A 51 20.05 5.11 14.81
N ALA A 52 21.27 5.62 14.59
CA ALA A 52 21.59 6.99 14.93
C ALA A 52 20.51 7.87 14.29
N SER A 53 19.88 8.74 15.09
CA SER A 53 18.95 9.73 14.56
C SER A 53 19.69 10.49 13.46
N PRO A 54 19.16 10.54 12.23
CA PRO A 54 19.76 11.36 11.18
C PRO A 54 19.97 12.77 11.73
N ALA A 55 21.08 13.41 11.36
CA ALA A 55 21.23 14.84 11.60
C ALA A 55 19.95 15.55 11.11
N PRO A 56 19.41 16.52 11.87
CA PRO A 56 18.18 17.17 11.49
C PRO A 56 18.35 17.76 10.09
N ALA A 57 17.57 17.26 9.14
CA ALA A 57 17.54 17.83 7.80
C ALA A 57 17.19 19.31 7.93
N THR A 58 17.91 20.17 7.20
CA THR A 58 17.54 21.58 7.12
C THR A 58 16.10 21.68 6.64
N ALA A 59 15.26 22.33 7.44
CA ALA A 59 13.86 22.54 7.07
C ALA A 59 13.80 23.36 5.78
N ILE A 60 13.00 22.90 4.82
CA ILE A 60 12.66 23.63 3.61
C ILE A 60 11.27 24.25 3.79
N VAL A 61 11.10 25.48 3.29
CA VAL A 61 9.79 26.14 3.28
C VAL A 61 9.34 26.25 1.82
N LEU A 62 8.15 25.72 1.54
CA LEU A 62 7.50 25.81 0.23
C LEU A 62 6.30 26.77 0.34
N THR A 63 6.20 27.75 -0.54
CA THR A 63 5.18 28.82 -0.47
C THR A 63 4.52 29.04 -1.82
N GLY A 64 3.20 29.29 -1.81
CA GLY A 64 2.46 29.69 -3.03
C GLY A 64 2.03 28.54 -3.93
N HIS A 65 2.09 27.30 -3.45
CA HIS A 65 1.66 26.11 -4.18
C HIS A 65 0.21 25.75 -3.85
N ASP A 66 -0.61 25.50 -4.86
CA ASP A 66 -1.99 25.00 -4.72
C ASP A 66 -1.98 23.46 -4.81
N LEU A 67 -1.23 22.82 -3.93
CA LEU A 67 -1.07 21.36 -3.87
C LEU A 67 -1.26 20.90 -2.43
N HIS A 68 -2.52 20.90 -2.01
CA HIS A 68 -2.93 20.51 -0.66
C HIS A 68 -2.81 19.00 -0.46
N ASP A 69 -2.84 18.55 0.80
CA ASP A 69 -2.92 17.13 1.23
C ASP A 69 -1.99 16.15 0.50
N GLY A 70 -0.88 16.67 -0.01
CA GLY A 70 -0.07 16.08 -1.05
C GLY A 70 1.06 15.17 -0.61
N THR A 71 1.85 14.72 -1.58
CA THR A 71 3.14 14.06 -1.35
C THR A 71 4.22 14.62 -2.27
N ILE A 72 5.46 14.50 -1.81
CA ILE A 72 6.64 14.67 -2.68
C ILE A 72 7.25 13.29 -2.90
N VAL A 73 7.49 12.93 -4.17
CA VAL A 73 8.22 11.72 -4.55
C VAL A 73 9.41 12.08 -5.42
N GLN A 74 10.47 11.30 -5.32
CA GLN A 74 11.62 11.42 -6.22
C GLN A 74 11.57 10.33 -7.28
N ALA A 75 11.72 10.71 -8.56
CA ALA A 75 11.88 9.78 -9.67
C ALA A 75 13.13 10.18 -10.47
N GLY A 76 14.19 9.37 -10.33
CA GLY A 76 15.51 9.72 -10.85
C GLY A 76 15.99 11.05 -10.26
N PRO A 77 16.46 12.01 -11.08
CA PRO A 77 16.95 13.31 -10.62
C PRO A 77 15.84 14.38 -10.47
N THR A 78 14.56 13.99 -10.46
CA THR A 78 13.43 14.92 -10.40
C THR A 78 12.57 14.62 -9.17
N TYR A 79 12.24 15.66 -8.41
CA TYR A 79 11.19 15.64 -7.40
C TYR A 79 9.88 16.04 -8.05
N TYR A 80 8.80 15.36 -7.66
CA TYR A 80 7.44 15.70 -8.04
C TYR A 80 6.62 15.93 -6.79
N MET A 81 5.91 17.05 -6.73
CA MET A 81 4.95 17.40 -5.68
C MET A 81 3.56 17.25 -6.26
N TYR A 82 2.71 16.50 -5.57
CA TYR A 82 1.32 16.26 -5.96
C TYR A 82 0.41 16.80 -4.88
N GLY A 83 -0.80 17.18 -5.23
CA GLY A 83 -1.78 17.60 -4.23
C GLY A 83 -3.13 17.92 -4.85
N THR A 84 -4.13 18.03 -3.99
CA THR A 84 -5.45 18.55 -4.37
C THR A 84 -5.34 20.05 -4.61
N MET A 85 -5.91 20.50 -5.72
CA MET A 85 -6.02 21.93 -6.05
C MET A 85 -7.34 22.47 -5.51
N TYR A 86 -7.33 23.68 -4.96
CA TYR A 86 -8.53 24.37 -4.45
C TYR A 86 -8.76 25.75 -5.06
N LYS A 87 -7.79 26.30 -5.81
CA LYS A 87 -7.86 27.69 -6.32
C LYS A 87 -9.03 27.95 -7.29
N CYS A 88 -9.65 26.92 -7.85
CA CYS A 88 -10.86 27.08 -8.65
C CYS A 88 -12.13 27.37 -7.81
N GLY A 89 -12.02 27.45 -6.48
CA GLY A 89 -13.11 27.78 -5.57
C GLY A 89 -13.74 26.57 -4.88
N PHE A 90 -12.99 25.48 -4.68
CA PHE A 90 -13.50 24.32 -3.95
C PHE A 90 -13.87 24.71 -2.51
N GLN A 91 -15.01 24.22 -2.03
CA GLN A 91 -15.52 24.39 -0.68
C GLN A 91 -16.02 23.06 -0.14
N TRP A 92 -15.38 22.58 0.93
CA TRP A 92 -15.78 21.32 1.56
C TRP A 92 -17.14 21.45 2.24
N ASN A 93 -17.99 20.42 2.10
CA ASN A 93 -19.39 20.37 2.54
C ASN A 93 -20.35 21.36 1.86
N HIS A 94 -19.93 21.99 0.77
CA HIS A 94 -20.81 22.81 -0.07
C HIS A 94 -21.18 22.07 -1.35
N ARG A 95 -22.48 21.81 -1.55
CA ARG A 95 -22.98 21.15 -2.75
C ARG A 95 -22.68 21.96 -4.00
N ASN A 96 -22.45 21.26 -5.11
CA ASN A 96 -22.10 21.84 -6.40
C ASN A 96 -20.84 22.72 -6.35
N THR A 97 -19.92 22.44 -5.44
CA THR A 97 -18.58 23.02 -5.46
C THR A 97 -17.80 22.47 -6.66
N PRO A 98 -16.93 23.25 -7.31
CA PRO A 98 -16.07 22.71 -8.36
C PRO A 98 -15.00 21.80 -7.76
N PHE A 99 -14.61 20.76 -8.50
CA PHE A 99 -13.38 20.00 -8.23
C PHE A 99 -12.26 20.47 -9.15
N CYS A 100 -11.19 21.01 -8.57
CA CYS A 100 -10.10 21.60 -9.35
C CYS A 100 -9.10 20.56 -9.89
N GLY A 101 -9.23 19.30 -9.48
CA GLY A 101 -8.34 18.22 -9.86
C GLY A 101 -7.16 18.05 -8.92
N PHE A 102 -6.31 17.08 -9.26
CA PHE A 102 -5.03 16.87 -8.61
C PHE A 102 -3.92 17.42 -9.50
N GLY A 103 -3.17 18.37 -8.97
CA GLY A 103 -2.06 18.99 -9.67
C GLY A 103 -0.75 18.22 -9.47
N VAL A 104 0.21 18.48 -10.36
CA VAL A 104 1.59 18.06 -10.23
C VAL A 104 2.54 19.22 -10.53
N GLU A 105 3.51 19.40 -9.66
CA GLU A 105 4.68 20.25 -9.88
C GLU A 105 5.96 19.41 -9.85
N SER A 106 7.04 19.90 -10.45
CA SER A 106 8.34 19.23 -10.38
C SER A 106 9.51 20.18 -10.15
N ALA A 107 10.55 19.69 -9.49
CA ALA A 107 11.81 20.42 -9.28
C ALA A 107 13.03 19.48 -9.36
N ARG A 108 14.22 20.06 -9.56
CA ARG A 108 15.50 19.32 -9.48
C ARG A 108 16.05 19.23 -8.04
N SER A 109 15.55 20.09 -7.15
CA SER A 109 15.89 20.12 -5.73
C SER A 109 14.62 20.29 -4.92
N LEU A 110 14.61 19.82 -3.67
CA LEU A 110 13.48 20.01 -2.77
C LEU A 110 13.19 21.49 -2.49
N SER A 111 14.21 22.36 -2.55
CA SER A 111 14.06 23.82 -2.43
C SER A 111 13.52 24.50 -3.70
N GLY A 112 13.22 23.74 -4.76
CA GLY A 112 12.73 24.29 -6.03
C GLY A 112 13.83 24.65 -7.04
N PRO A 113 13.55 25.55 -8.01
CA PRO A 113 12.21 26.09 -8.30
C PRO A 113 11.25 24.98 -8.72
N TRP A 114 10.00 25.07 -8.28
CA TRP A 114 8.94 24.15 -8.67
C TRP A 114 8.23 24.66 -9.93
N THR A 115 8.00 23.74 -10.88
CA THR A 115 7.33 24.05 -12.15
C THR A 115 6.06 23.21 -12.27
N TYR A 116 4.92 23.86 -12.49
CA TYR A 116 3.65 23.18 -12.76
C TYR A 116 3.73 22.34 -14.03
N ARG A 117 3.25 21.10 -13.93
CA ARG A 117 3.26 20.11 -15.01
C ARG A 117 1.87 19.76 -15.53
N GLY A 118 0.82 20.24 -14.87
CA GLY A 118 -0.56 19.98 -15.27
C GLY A 118 -1.36 19.25 -14.19
N LEU A 119 -2.55 18.84 -14.58
CA LEU A 119 -3.42 17.97 -13.78
C LEU A 119 -3.08 16.51 -14.08
N LEU A 120 -3.13 15.66 -13.05
CA LEU A 120 -2.97 14.22 -13.21
C LEU A 120 -4.09 13.62 -14.06
N PHE A 121 -5.31 14.17 -13.98
CA PHE A 121 -6.40 13.90 -14.90
C PHE A 121 -7.35 15.11 -14.97
N SER A 122 -8.12 15.21 -16.05
CA SER A 122 -9.10 16.30 -16.20
C SER A 122 -10.29 16.11 -15.25
N PRO A 123 -10.75 17.14 -14.50
CA PRO A 123 -12.02 17.08 -13.78
C PRO A 123 -13.23 16.79 -14.67
N ARG A 124 -13.11 17.05 -15.98
CA ARG A 124 -14.12 16.69 -16.99
C ARG A 124 -13.95 15.28 -17.56
N ALA A 125 -12.87 14.59 -17.20
CA ALA A 125 -12.75 13.18 -17.49
C ALA A 125 -13.88 12.42 -16.80
N LEU A 126 -14.32 11.34 -17.43
CA LEU A 126 -15.39 10.50 -16.96
C LEU A 126 -14.84 9.49 -15.94
N ASP A 127 -15.72 9.04 -15.05
CA ASP A 127 -15.55 7.80 -14.32
C ASP A 127 -16.13 6.64 -15.15
N ASN A 128 -15.47 5.48 -15.11
CA ASN A 128 -15.94 4.24 -15.73
C ASN A 128 -16.48 3.23 -14.71
N TRP A 129 -16.40 3.53 -13.41
CA TRP A 129 -16.84 2.65 -12.35
C TRP A 129 -18.35 2.70 -12.13
N GLY A 130 -18.96 1.52 -12.11
CA GLY A 130 -20.22 1.24 -11.41
C GLY A 130 -21.33 2.29 -11.55
N PRO A 131 -21.97 2.69 -10.43
CA PRO A 131 -23.08 3.66 -10.40
C PRO A 131 -22.76 5.04 -11.00
N ASP A 132 -21.49 5.43 -11.03
CA ASP A 132 -21.04 6.74 -11.53
C ASP A 132 -20.47 6.67 -12.95
N ARG A 133 -20.58 5.53 -13.62
CA ARG A 133 -20.14 5.38 -15.01
C ARG A 133 -20.74 6.48 -15.89
N GLY A 134 -19.87 7.20 -16.59
CA GLY A 134 -20.24 8.30 -17.48
C GLY A 134 -20.49 9.64 -16.76
N ARG A 135 -20.26 9.73 -15.45
CA ARG A 135 -20.20 11.00 -14.72
C ARG A 135 -18.79 11.57 -14.78
N THR A 136 -18.67 12.89 -14.78
CA THR A 136 -17.35 13.54 -14.70
C THR A 136 -16.79 13.49 -13.29
N TRP A 137 -15.47 13.55 -13.12
CA TRP A 137 -14.86 13.66 -11.79
C TRP A 137 -15.29 14.92 -11.03
N ASP A 138 -15.56 16.01 -11.72
CA ASP A 138 -16.19 17.21 -11.15
C ASP A 138 -17.56 16.92 -10.54
N TRP A 139 -18.33 16.01 -11.15
CA TRP A 139 -19.61 15.58 -10.60
C TRP A 139 -19.41 14.64 -9.40
N VAL A 140 -18.49 13.67 -9.52
CA VAL A 140 -18.20 12.68 -8.46
C VAL A 140 -17.68 13.38 -7.20
N CYS A 141 -16.71 14.27 -7.36
CA CYS A 141 -16.02 14.95 -6.26
C CYS A 141 -16.77 16.22 -5.79
N GLY A 142 -17.43 16.94 -6.70
CA GLY A 142 -17.97 18.28 -6.41
C GLY A 142 -19.46 18.31 -6.07
N ARG A 143 -20.29 17.46 -6.69
CA ARG A 143 -21.76 17.61 -6.64
C ARG A 143 -22.32 17.56 -5.22
N ALA A 144 -21.84 16.62 -4.40
CA ALA A 144 -22.29 16.47 -3.03
C ALA A 144 -21.53 17.38 -2.03
N GLY A 145 -20.47 18.07 -2.47
CA GLY A 145 -19.57 18.82 -1.58
C GLY A 145 -18.60 17.97 -0.77
N THR A 146 -18.54 16.66 -1.04
CA THR A 146 -17.73 15.71 -0.27
C THR A 146 -16.27 15.68 -0.70
N GLY A 147 -15.94 16.27 -1.85
CA GLY A 147 -14.57 16.35 -2.39
C GLY A 147 -14.02 15.02 -2.90
N CYS A 148 -12.81 15.13 -3.47
CA CYS A 148 -11.85 14.04 -3.62
C CYS A 148 -10.51 14.56 -3.15
N PHE A 149 -9.77 13.76 -2.38
CA PHE A 149 -8.65 14.25 -1.59
C PHE A 149 -7.44 13.32 -1.64
N ASN A 150 -6.37 13.78 -0.99
CA ASN A 150 -5.25 12.96 -0.57
C ASN A 150 -4.65 12.12 -1.73
N PRO A 151 -4.23 12.75 -2.84
CA PRO A 151 -3.62 12.04 -3.95
C PRO A 151 -2.29 11.43 -3.48
N ARG A 152 -2.12 10.15 -3.75
CA ARG A 152 -0.92 9.36 -3.44
C ARG A 152 -0.39 8.75 -4.73
N MET A 153 0.64 9.39 -5.27
CA MET A 153 1.39 8.85 -6.40
C MET A 153 2.40 7.83 -5.91
N VAL A 154 2.30 6.61 -6.42
CA VAL A 154 3.24 5.51 -6.14
C VAL A 154 3.74 4.92 -7.43
N ARG A 155 4.99 4.44 -7.42
CA ARG A 155 5.60 3.75 -8.55
C ARG A 155 5.84 2.29 -8.19
N ARG A 156 5.27 1.39 -8.97
CA ARG A 156 5.51 -0.04 -8.85
C ARG A 156 6.94 -0.42 -9.27
N PRO A 157 7.46 -1.58 -8.84
CA PRO A 157 8.79 -2.05 -9.23
C PRO A 157 8.96 -2.25 -10.74
N ASP A 158 7.87 -2.59 -11.45
CA ASP A 158 7.86 -2.72 -12.90
C ASP A 158 7.70 -1.37 -13.64
N GLY A 159 7.73 -0.26 -12.90
CA GLY A 159 7.81 1.09 -13.43
C GLY A 159 6.46 1.78 -13.62
N VAL A 160 5.34 1.07 -13.46
CA VAL A 160 3.99 1.63 -13.60
C VAL A 160 3.72 2.64 -12.50
N TRP A 161 3.22 3.82 -12.89
CA TRP A 161 2.77 4.85 -11.97
C TRP A 161 1.29 4.69 -11.66
N MET A 162 0.94 4.87 -10.40
CA MET A 162 -0.42 4.76 -9.92
C MET A 162 -0.78 5.95 -9.05
N LEU A 163 -1.96 6.50 -9.29
CA LEU A 163 -2.58 7.52 -8.47
C LEU A 163 -3.65 6.86 -7.61
N TRP A 164 -3.44 6.83 -6.30
CA TRP A 164 -4.47 6.54 -5.33
C TRP A 164 -5.08 7.83 -4.80
N PHE A 165 -6.38 7.87 -4.53
CA PHE A 165 -7.05 8.99 -3.88
C PHE A 165 -8.36 8.53 -3.23
N ASN A 166 -8.94 9.34 -2.35
CA ASN A 166 -10.26 9.09 -1.78
C ASN A 166 -11.34 9.99 -2.41
N ALA A 167 -12.54 9.43 -2.54
CA ALA A 167 -13.78 10.04 -2.99
C ALA A 167 -14.88 9.67 -1.95
N PRO A 168 -14.98 10.41 -0.82
CA PRO A 168 -15.86 10.09 0.31
C PRO A 168 -17.34 9.89 -0.05
N ARG A 169 -17.79 10.50 -1.15
CA ARG A 169 -19.17 10.36 -1.64
C ARG A 169 -19.59 8.90 -1.77
N ASP A 170 -18.71 8.02 -2.21
CA ASP A 170 -19.09 6.67 -2.59
C ASP A 170 -19.42 5.77 -1.40
N SER A 171 -18.75 5.99 -0.26
CA SER A 171 -19.15 5.35 1.00
C SER A 171 -20.54 5.85 1.43
N LEU A 172 -20.76 7.16 1.38
CA LEU A 172 -22.03 7.78 1.78
C LEU A 172 -23.21 7.38 0.87
N ALA A 173 -23.00 7.36 -0.44
CA ALA A 173 -24.06 7.14 -1.43
C ALA A 173 -24.28 5.65 -1.73
N TYR A 174 -23.23 4.84 -1.73
CA TYR A 174 -23.26 3.48 -2.25
C TYR A 174 -22.75 2.42 -1.27
N ARG A 175 -22.27 2.81 -0.09
CA ARG A 175 -21.58 1.92 0.86
C ARG A 175 -20.42 1.16 0.20
N ALA A 176 -19.75 1.80 -0.75
CA ALA A 176 -18.54 1.28 -1.39
C ALA A 176 -17.30 1.91 -0.74
N PRO A 177 -16.13 1.24 -0.78
CA PRO A 177 -14.88 1.82 -0.26
C PRO A 177 -14.65 3.20 -0.87
N ALA A 178 -14.25 4.18 -0.07
CA ALA A 178 -14.12 5.56 -0.54
C ALA A 178 -12.86 5.81 -1.37
N TYR A 179 -12.22 4.79 -1.93
CA TYR A 179 -10.93 4.92 -2.59
C TYR A 179 -11.03 4.64 -4.09
N TYR A 180 -10.10 5.20 -4.84
CA TYR A 180 -9.86 4.88 -6.23
C TYR A 180 -8.37 4.69 -6.46
N VAL A 181 -8.05 3.88 -7.47
CA VAL A 181 -6.71 3.78 -8.02
C VAL A 181 -6.77 3.94 -9.53
N MET A 182 -5.90 4.81 -10.05
CA MET A 182 -5.74 5.05 -11.47
C MET A 182 -4.33 4.69 -11.91
N GLY A 183 -4.20 4.00 -13.04
CA GLY A 183 -2.92 3.87 -13.71
C GLY A 183 -2.59 5.14 -14.49
N CYS A 184 -1.30 5.49 -14.53
CA CYS A 184 -0.78 6.71 -15.12
C CYS A 184 0.31 6.40 -16.15
N ASN A 185 0.36 7.20 -17.22
CA ASN A 185 1.37 7.07 -18.28
C ASN A 185 2.72 7.73 -17.91
N GLY A 186 2.86 8.24 -16.69
CA GLY A 186 4.09 8.80 -16.16
C GLY A 186 3.92 9.41 -14.77
N PRO A 187 5.01 9.93 -14.16
CA PRO A 187 4.93 10.58 -12.86
C PRO A 187 4.06 11.85 -12.90
N ALA A 188 4.00 12.55 -14.03
CA ALA A 188 3.16 13.73 -14.19
C ALA A 188 1.79 13.42 -14.84
N GLY A 189 1.37 12.15 -14.87
CA GLY A 189 0.18 11.72 -15.61
C GLY A 189 0.42 11.65 -17.13
N PRO A 190 -0.65 11.67 -17.94
CA PRO A 190 -2.05 11.59 -17.51
C PRO A 190 -2.38 10.25 -16.85
N CYS A 191 -3.39 10.28 -15.97
CA CYS A 191 -3.91 9.16 -15.20
C CYS A 191 -5.38 8.89 -15.57
N GLY A 192 -5.85 7.69 -15.24
CA GLY A 192 -7.25 7.31 -15.41
C GLY A 192 -7.50 6.61 -16.73
N TYR A 193 -8.66 5.97 -16.88
CA TYR A 193 -8.96 5.14 -18.05
C TYR A 193 -8.95 5.93 -19.38
N GLN A 194 -9.26 7.22 -19.35
CA GLN A 194 -9.21 8.09 -20.53
C GLN A 194 -7.79 8.56 -20.88
N ALA A 195 -6.79 8.29 -20.03
CA ALA A 195 -5.39 8.53 -20.38
C ALA A 195 -4.90 7.61 -21.51
N GLY A 196 -5.62 6.52 -21.80
CA GLY A 196 -5.25 5.55 -22.83
C GLY A 196 -3.99 4.75 -22.46
N GLY A 197 -3.52 3.93 -23.39
CA GLY A 197 -2.34 3.09 -23.18
C GLY A 197 -1.04 3.89 -22.94
N PRO A 198 -0.02 3.27 -22.32
CA PRO A 198 0.02 1.86 -21.94
C PRO A 198 -0.61 1.54 -20.56
N HIS A 199 -0.88 2.53 -19.71
CA HIS A 199 -1.24 2.27 -18.31
C HIS A 199 -2.53 2.97 -17.84
N GLY A 200 -3.12 3.83 -18.65
CA GLY A 200 -4.38 4.52 -18.34
C GLY A 200 -5.48 3.55 -17.93
N SER A 201 -5.88 3.62 -16.67
CA SER A 201 -6.92 2.78 -16.08
C SER A 201 -7.55 3.49 -14.89
N THR A 202 -8.80 3.17 -14.58
CA THR A 202 -9.50 3.60 -13.38
C THR A 202 -10.10 2.36 -12.75
N HIS A 203 -9.83 2.16 -11.46
CA HIS A 203 -10.22 0.97 -10.73
C HIS A 203 -10.71 1.33 -9.34
N LYS A 204 -11.78 0.65 -8.92
CA LYS A 204 -12.31 0.73 -7.56
C LYS A 204 -11.75 -0.45 -6.77
N PRO A 205 -10.90 -0.20 -5.76
CA PRO A 205 -10.19 -1.26 -5.07
C PRO A 205 -11.16 -2.12 -4.26
N ALA A 206 -11.00 -3.45 -4.34
CA ALA A 206 -11.63 -4.38 -3.42
C ALA A 206 -10.82 -4.43 -2.12
N LEU A 207 -11.31 -3.77 -1.07
CA LEU A 207 -10.67 -3.68 0.24
C LEU A 207 -11.50 -4.44 1.30
N ARG A 208 -10.88 -4.70 2.46
CA ARG A 208 -11.52 -5.44 3.58
C ARG A 208 -11.22 -4.80 4.93
N GLN A 209 -9.96 -4.49 5.22
CA GLN A 209 -9.58 -3.77 6.44
C GLN A 209 -9.68 -2.25 6.24
N CYS A 210 -9.66 -1.80 4.98
CA CYS A 210 -9.83 -0.41 4.56
C CYS A 210 -11.06 -0.25 3.65
N ASP A 211 -12.21 -0.82 4.02
CA ASP A 211 -13.38 -0.93 3.14
C ASP A 211 -14.45 0.18 3.33
N ASP A 212 -14.27 1.07 4.30
CA ASP A 212 -15.06 2.30 4.49
C ASP A 212 -14.36 3.57 3.94
N ASN A 213 -14.74 4.75 4.46
CA ASN A 213 -14.18 6.07 4.20
C ASN A 213 -13.14 6.49 5.24
N GLY A 214 -12.14 7.24 4.80
CA GLY A 214 -11.16 7.86 5.67
C GLY A 214 -9.96 8.42 4.92
N ASP A 215 -9.08 9.07 5.69
CA ASP A 215 -7.74 9.43 5.20
C ASP A 215 -6.89 8.19 5.10
N PHE A 216 -5.95 8.19 4.15
CA PHE A 216 -5.10 7.06 3.90
C PHE A 216 -3.69 7.45 3.42
N SER A 217 -2.81 6.47 3.40
CA SER A 217 -1.58 6.54 2.61
C SER A 217 -1.24 5.16 2.06
N ILE A 218 -0.36 5.12 1.08
CA ILE A 218 0.22 3.88 0.56
C ILE A 218 1.67 3.81 1.00
N ILE A 219 2.04 2.74 1.69
CA ILE A 219 3.43 2.43 2.03
C ILE A 219 3.93 1.32 1.13
N THR A 220 5.22 1.38 0.77
CA THR A 220 5.85 0.40 -0.12
C THR A 220 7.14 -0.13 0.49
N SER A 221 7.43 -1.40 0.22
CA SER A 221 8.68 -2.06 0.60
C SER A 221 9.06 -3.09 -0.46
N GLY A 222 10.01 -2.73 -1.32
CA GLY A 222 10.39 -3.53 -2.48
C GLY A 222 9.20 -3.82 -3.39
N ARG A 223 8.80 -5.10 -3.49
CA ARG A 223 7.66 -5.54 -4.32
C ARG A 223 6.32 -5.51 -3.59
N ALA A 224 6.31 -5.23 -2.30
CA ALA A 224 5.09 -5.16 -1.50
C ALA A 224 4.60 -3.73 -1.34
N ALA A 225 3.29 -3.58 -1.20
CA ALA A 225 2.65 -2.34 -0.80
C ALA A 225 1.50 -2.64 0.17
N ALA A 226 1.15 -1.66 1.00
CA ALA A 226 -0.01 -1.69 1.87
C ALA A 226 -0.70 -0.32 1.87
N ILE A 227 -2.02 -0.34 2.01
CA ILE A 227 -2.80 0.85 2.36
C ILE A 227 -2.89 0.93 3.89
N ILE A 228 -2.62 2.12 4.42
CA ILE A 228 -2.90 2.49 5.81
C ILE A 228 -4.07 3.45 5.76
N CYS A 229 -5.15 3.19 6.49
CA CYS A 229 -6.37 3.98 6.45
C CYS A 229 -6.89 4.29 7.86
N SER A 230 -7.67 5.36 7.97
CA SER A 230 -8.31 5.80 9.22
C SER A 230 -9.82 5.55 9.16
N GLN A 231 -10.33 4.63 9.97
CA GLN A 231 -11.76 4.24 9.98
C GLN A 231 -12.26 4.14 11.43
N GLY A 232 -12.10 5.25 12.18
CA GLY A 232 -12.29 5.32 13.64
C GLY A 232 -11.08 4.82 14.44
N THR A 233 -10.33 3.85 13.90
CA THR A 233 -8.97 3.48 14.31
C THR A 233 -8.07 3.40 13.07
N LEU A 234 -6.76 3.24 13.27
CA LEU A 234 -5.88 2.92 12.15
C LEU A 234 -6.01 1.44 11.76
N ALA A 235 -6.11 1.21 10.46
CA ALA A 235 -6.05 -0.11 9.86
C ALA A 235 -4.96 -0.15 8.78
N GLU A 236 -4.43 -1.35 8.56
CA GLU A 236 -3.49 -1.66 7.50
C GLU A 236 -4.04 -2.82 6.68
N GLN A 237 -3.93 -2.72 5.36
CA GLN A 237 -4.21 -3.81 4.45
C GLN A 237 -3.09 -3.94 3.42
N LYS A 238 -2.49 -5.12 3.34
CA LYS A 238 -1.55 -5.43 2.27
C LYS A 238 -2.27 -5.44 0.93
N LEU A 239 -1.68 -4.79 -0.06
CA LEU A 239 -2.18 -4.77 -1.43
C LEU A 239 -1.72 -6.01 -2.23
N ASN A 240 -2.48 -6.36 -3.25
CA ASN A 240 -2.20 -7.44 -4.19
C ASN A 240 -0.95 -7.12 -5.03
N TYR A 241 -0.55 -8.06 -5.89
CA TYR A 241 0.62 -7.89 -6.76
C TYR A 241 0.56 -6.64 -7.65
N TRP A 242 -0.65 -6.25 -8.07
CA TRP A 242 -0.86 -5.11 -8.95
C TRP A 242 -0.98 -3.77 -8.22
N TRP A 243 -0.94 -3.81 -6.89
CA TRP A 243 -1.15 -2.66 -6.00
C TRP A 243 -2.49 -1.95 -6.27
N THR A 244 -3.52 -2.69 -6.69
CA THR A 244 -4.85 -2.15 -7.01
C THR A 244 -5.95 -2.62 -6.07
N ASP A 245 -5.77 -3.76 -5.40
CA ASP A 245 -6.76 -4.33 -4.47
C ASP A 245 -6.09 -4.78 -3.19
N GLY A 246 -6.88 -4.93 -2.15
CA GLY A 246 -6.44 -5.50 -0.89
C GLY A 246 -6.38 -7.02 -0.95
N THR A 247 -5.43 -7.59 -0.22
CA THR A 247 -5.41 -9.03 0.09
C THR A 247 -6.23 -9.30 1.35
N ARG A 248 -6.23 -10.55 1.85
CA ARG A 248 -6.79 -10.86 3.18
C ARG A 248 -5.82 -10.54 4.33
N GLN A 249 -4.58 -10.13 4.03
CA GLN A 249 -3.56 -9.83 5.03
C GLN A 249 -3.63 -8.35 5.44
N GLY A 250 -3.61 -8.10 6.74
CA GLY A 250 -3.75 -6.78 7.32
C GLY A 250 -4.21 -6.86 8.77
N SER A 251 -4.32 -5.71 9.42
CA SER A 251 -4.75 -5.58 10.81
C SER A 251 -5.68 -4.37 10.95
N THR A 252 -6.64 -4.46 11.87
CA THR A 252 -7.45 -3.31 12.32
C THR A 252 -7.08 -2.97 13.76
N GLY A 253 -7.43 -1.77 14.22
CA GLY A 253 -7.16 -1.36 15.60
C GLY A 253 -5.67 -1.31 15.93
N LEU A 254 -4.84 -0.87 14.98
CA LEU A 254 -3.40 -0.67 15.21
C LEU A 254 -3.22 0.29 16.39
N ALA A 255 -2.70 -0.24 17.51
CA ALA A 255 -2.70 0.41 18.82
C ALA A 255 -1.84 1.70 18.85
N GLY A 256 -2.32 2.70 19.59
CA GLY A 256 -1.58 3.94 19.90
C GLY A 256 -2.16 5.23 19.31
N VAL A 257 -3.17 5.15 18.45
CA VAL A 257 -3.86 6.33 17.88
C VAL A 257 -5.35 6.18 18.10
N HIS A 258 -5.81 6.50 19.31
CA HIS A 258 -7.21 6.86 19.50
C HIS A 258 -7.38 8.26 18.94
N PHE A 259 -8.02 8.39 17.78
CA PHE A 259 -8.52 9.70 17.38
C PHE A 259 -9.61 10.06 18.39
N ALA A 260 -9.27 10.89 19.38
CA ALA A 260 -10.30 11.63 20.07
C ALA A 260 -11.10 12.34 18.98
N ALA A 261 -12.41 12.05 18.90
CA ALA A 261 -13.28 12.76 17.98
C ALA A 261 -12.99 14.25 18.10
N ALA A 262 -12.75 14.92 16.97
CA ALA A 262 -12.55 16.37 16.97
C ALA A 262 -13.71 16.97 17.76
N SER A 263 -13.40 17.57 18.91
CA SER A 263 -14.40 18.19 19.75
C SER A 263 -15.16 19.20 18.91
N ALA A 264 -16.48 19.15 18.95
CA ALA A 264 -17.39 20.14 18.38
C ALA A 264 -17.27 21.48 19.12
N ALA A 265 -16.09 22.08 19.11
CA ALA A 265 -15.76 23.37 19.69
C ALA A 265 -15.22 24.29 18.60
N ALA A 266 -16.08 24.55 17.61
CA ALA A 266 -15.97 25.69 16.69
C ALA A 266 -17.36 26.03 16.14
N ALA A 267 -18.34 26.11 17.04
CA ALA A 267 -19.63 26.74 16.80
C ALA A 267 -19.95 27.61 18.02
N ALA A 268 -19.30 28.78 18.05
CA ALA A 268 -19.70 29.94 18.84
C ALA A 268 -19.51 31.17 17.95
#